data_AF-A0A8T2MTG3-F1
#
_entry.id   AF-A0A8T2MTG3-F1
#
_cell.length_a   1.000
_cell.length_b   1.000
_cell.length_c   1.000
_cell.angle_alpha   90.00
_cell.angle_beta   90.00
_cell.angle_gamma   90.00
#
_symmetry.space_group_name_H-M   'P 1'
#
loop_
_entity.id
_entity.type
_entity.pdbx_description
1 polymer ?
#
loop_
_entity_poly.entity_id
_entity_poly.type
_entity_poly.pdbx_seq_one_letter_code
_entity_poly.pdbx_strand_id
1 'polypeptide(L)'
;MEAESWLSQSHVMLDTLRPISCDPKAIEMELANHQVLRDDEFSHRSTMETINRAGAELLEASSAQEASLLRQQLDTVNQSWDSLVLKTQDRQALLEEALLEELQGQLCQQGEHFQALLERGRPLLMTRPREDGVCPTQIQQDLLLLQNMWTSISNKMGNRRAKLEEAVALATGFQSSLQVCVNWLIQAEQSLNMAPPPSLILDT
;
A
#
# COMPACT_ATOMS: atom_id res chain seq x y z
N MET A 1 22.38 6.89 -17.63
CA MET A 1 21.65 8.18 -17.51
C MET A 1 21.27 8.43 -16.05
N GLU A 2 20.86 9.65 -15.67
CA GLU A 2 20.40 9.98 -14.31
C GLU A 2 19.26 9.05 -13.84
N ALA A 3 18.26 8.80 -14.70
CA ALA A 3 17.15 7.89 -14.40
C ALA A 3 17.59 6.44 -14.10
N GLU A 4 18.58 5.91 -14.84
CA GLU A 4 19.11 4.55 -14.60
C GLU A 4 19.92 4.48 -13.30
N SER A 5 20.69 5.53 -13.00
CA SER A 5 21.43 5.62 -11.74
C SER A 5 20.47 5.65 -10.54
N TRP A 6 19.40 6.44 -10.64
CA TRP A 6 18.36 6.50 -9.61
C TRP A 6 17.66 5.15 -9.45
N LEU A 7 17.21 4.52 -10.56
CA LEU A 7 16.59 3.18 -10.53
C LEU A 7 17.46 2.17 -9.79
N SER A 8 18.75 2.12 -10.13
CA SER A 8 19.69 1.18 -9.51
C SER A 8 19.86 1.46 -8.01
N GLN A 9 20.01 2.72 -7.61
CA GLN A 9 20.14 3.11 -6.20
C GLN A 9 18.89 2.78 -5.39
N SER A 10 17.70 3.08 -5.94
CA SER A 10 16.42 2.81 -5.30
C SER A 10 16.18 1.30 -5.13
N HIS A 11 16.54 0.48 -6.12
CA HIS A 11 16.49 -0.99 -5.98
C HIS A 11 17.38 -1.48 -4.84
N VAL A 12 18.64 -1.02 -4.78
CA VAL A 12 19.54 -1.40 -3.68
C VAL A 12 18.99 -0.96 -2.33
N MET A 13 18.42 0.24 -2.25
CA MET A 13 17.78 0.74 -1.03
C MET A 13 16.65 -0.19 -0.59
N LEU A 14 15.71 -0.50 -1.49
CA LEU A 14 14.56 -1.38 -1.21
C LEU A 14 14.99 -2.80 -0.84
N ASP A 15 15.97 -3.36 -1.54
CA ASP A 15 16.49 -4.72 -1.31
C ASP A 15 17.27 -4.86 0.00
N THR A 16 17.74 -3.74 0.57
CA THR A 16 18.48 -3.70 1.84
C THR A 16 17.63 -3.23 3.02
N LEU A 17 16.35 -2.97 2.81
CA LEU A 17 15.43 -2.63 3.89
C LEU A 17 15.33 -3.76 4.91
N ARG A 18 15.27 -3.37 6.18
CA ARG A 18 15.12 -4.31 7.29
C ARG A 18 13.68 -4.81 7.38
N PRO A 19 13.43 -5.93 8.10
CA PRO A 19 12.09 -6.29 8.53
C PRO A 19 11.41 -5.12 9.25
N ILE A 20 10.08 -5.03 9.11
CA ILE A 20 9.29 -3.95 9.70
C ILE A 20 9.35 -4.04 11.23
N SER A 21 9.47 -2.88 11.88
CA SER A 21 9.52 -2.76 13.34
C SER A 21 8.17 -3.10 13.98
N CYS A 22 8.17 -3.57 15.23
CA CYS A 22 6.97 -3.69 16.07
C CYS A 22 6.76 -2.45 16.99
N ASP A 23 7.34 -1.31 16.62
CA ASP A 23 7.15 -0.04 17.34
C ASP A 23 6.44 0.96 16.42
N PRO A 24 5.23 1.44 16.76
CA PRO A 24 4.48 2.38 15.92
C PRO A 24 5.27 3.61 15.49
N LYS A 25 6.09 4.18 16.37
CA LYS A 25 6.86 5.39 16.04
C LYS A 25 7.94 5.12 15.02
N ALA A 26 8.63 3.98 15.13
CA ALA A 26 9.58 3.54 14.14
C ALA A 26 8.90 3.30 12.77
N ILE A 27 7.70 2.68 12.75
CA ILE A 27 6.93 2.46 11.52
C ILE A 27 6.49 3.79 10.89
N GLU A 28 5.99 4.75 11.70
CA GLU A 28 5.60 6.08 11.23
C GLU A 28 6.78 6.85 10.62
N MET A 29 7.95 6.77 11.25
CA MET A 29 9.18 7.37 10.71
C MET A 29 9.59 6.71 9.39
N GLU A 30 9.46 5.39 9.28
CA GLU A 30 9.75 4.69 8.04
C GLU A 30 8.77 5.06 6.93
N LEU A 31 7.47 5.15 7.22
CA LEU A 31 6.46 5.64 6.28
C LEU A 31 6.79 7.04 5.76
N ALA A 32 7.24 7.94 6.64
CA ALA A 32 7.65 9.29 6.24
C ALA A 32 8.87 9.26 5.32
N ASN A 33 9.87 8.41 5.60
CA ASN A 33 11.03 8.24 4.72
C ASN A 33 10.65 7.60 3.38
N HIS A 34 9.79 6.59 3.39
CA HIS A 34 9.31 5.91 2.18
C HIS A 34 8.49 6.83 1.28
N GLN A 35 7.79 7.81 1.86
CA GLN A 35 7.08 8.83 1.08
C GLN A 35 8.03 9.65 0.20
N VAL A 36 9.26 9.91 0.64
CA VAL A 36 10.27 10.60 -0.18
C VAL A 36 10.59 9.79 -1.44
N LEU A 37 10.80 8.47 -1.31
CA LEU A 37 11.02 7.60 -2.47
C LEU A 37 9.82 7.63 -3.42
N ARG A 38 8.59 7.67 -2.89
CA ARG A 38 7.38 7.75 -3.72
C ARG A 38 7.24 9.06 -4.47
N ASP A 39 7.63 10.17 -3.85
CA ASP A 39 7.63 11.48 -4.50
C ASP A 39 8.70 11.53 -5.61
N ASP A 40 9.87 10.92 -5.37
CA ASP A 40 10.92 10.75 -6.37
C ASP A 40 10.46 9.85 -7.52
N GLU A 41 9.80 8.71 -7.22
CA GLU A 41 9.18 7.85 -8.23
C GLU A 41 8.21 8.66 -9.09
N PHE A 42 7.29 9.41 -8.47
CA PHE A 42 6.34 10.23 -9.23
C PHE A 42 7.05 11.21 -10.19
N SER A 43 8.16 11.81 -9.75
CA SER A 43 8.95 12.74 -10.54
C SER A 43 9.65 12.05 -11.72
N HIS A 44 10.24 10.87 -11.49
CA HIS A 44 10.94 10.10 -12.52
C HIS A 44 10.00 9.47 -13.57
N ARG A 45 8.71 9.30 -13.26
CA ARG A 45 7.71 8.75 -14.20
C ARG A 45 7.66 9.55 -15.51
N SER A 46 7.64 10.88 -15.42
CA SER A 46 7.60 11.75 -16.61
C SER A 46 8.88 11.64 -17.47
N THR A 47 10.03 11.47 -16.82
CA THR A 47 11.30 11.21 -17.51
C THR A 47 11.24 9.89 -18.29
N MET A 48 10.71 8.83 -17.69
CA MET A 48 10.56 7.53 -18.36
C MET A 48 9.56 7.56 -19.52
N GLU A 49 8.45 8.28 -19.39
CA GLU A 49 7.53 8.51 -20.51
C GLU A 49 8.22 9.23 -21.68
N THR A 50 9.09 10.20 -21.37
CA THR A 50 9.86 10.92 -22.39
C THR A 50 10.91 10.03 -23.06
N ILE A 51 11.64 9.21 -22.29
CA ILE A 51 12.58 8.22 -22.83
C ILE A 51 11.86 7.23 -23.73
N ASN A 52 10.71 6.70 -23.30
CA ASN A 52 9.92 5.75 -24.08
C ASN A 52 9.38 6.37 -25.38
N ARG A 53 8.92 7.62 -25.35
CA ARG A 53 8.47 8.34 -26.56
C ARG A 53 9.62 8.54 -27.55
N ALA A 54 10.75 9.08 -27.09
CA ALA A 54 11.92 9.27 -27.94
C ALA A 54 12.46 7.93 -28.47
N GLY A 55 12.43 6.89 -27.64
CA GLY A 55 12.77 5.53 -28.00
C GLY A 55 11.88 5.00 -29.13
N ALA A 56 10.57 5.19 -29.05
CA ALA A 56 9.62 4.80 -30.10
C ALA A 56 9.90 5.53 -31.43
N GLU A 57 10.13 6.84 -31.39
CA GLU A 57 10.48 7.62 -32.59
C GLU A 57 11.78 7.13 -33.25
N LEU A 58 12.80 6.82 -32.45
CA LEU A 58 14.07 6.29 -32.94
C LEU A 58 13.91 4.88 -33.51
N LEU A 59 13.07 4.03 -32.91
CA LEU A 59 12.80 2.69 -33.42
C LEU A 59 12.19 2.70 -34.82
N GLU A 60 11.32 3.66 -35.12
CA GLU A 60 10.73 3.83 -36.46
C GLU A 60 11.76 4.33 -37.50
N ALA A 61 12.78 5.07 -37.06
CA ALA A 61 13.82 5.63 -37.93
C ALA A 61 15.07 4.74 -38.09
N SER A 62 15.17 3.65 -37.33
CA SER A 62 16.39 2.83 -37.23
C SER A 62 16.41 1.66 -38.21
N SER A 63 17.61 1.18 -38.55
CA SER A 63 17.75 -0.11 -39.24
C SER A 63 17.31 -1.28 -38.34
N ALA A 64 16.99 -2.44 -38.93
CA ALA A 64 16.49 -3.59 -38.17
C ALA A 64 17.43 -4.04 -37.03
N GLN A 65 18.75 -3.94 -37.23
CA GLN A 65 19.73 -4.34 -36.22
C GLN A 65 19.81 -3.33 -35.08
N GLU A 66 19.84 -2.02 -35.37
CA GLU A 66 19.83 -0.95 -34.37
C GLU A 66 18.51 -0.92 -33.58
N ALA A 67 17.38 -1.15 -34.26
CA ALA A 67 16.07 -1.23 -33.64
C ALA A 67 15.97 -2.39 -32.64
N SER A 68 16.62 -3.53 -32.92
CA SER A 68 16.62 -4.68 -32.00
C SER A 68 17.36 -4.38 -30.69
N LEU A 69 18.52 -3.73 -30.76
CA LEU A 69 19.31 -3.36 -29.58
C LEU A 69 18.58 -2.30 -28.74
N LEU A 70 18.02 -1.28 -29.40
CA LEU A 70 17.29 -0.22 -28.72
C LEU A 70 16.03 -0.74 -28.01
N ARG A 71 15.29 -1.68 -28.63
CA ARG A 71 14.16 -2.37 -27.95
C ARG A 71 14.61 -3.07 -26.69
N GLN A 72 15.68 -3.86 -26.77
CA GLN A 72 16.18 -4.59 -25.61
C GLN A 72 16.54 -3.65 -24.44
N GLN A 73 17.14 -2.48 -24.74
CA GLN A 73 17.49 -1.48 -23.73
C GLN A 73 16.24 -0.85 -23.09
N LEU A 74 15.26 -0.45 -23.91
CA LEU A 74 13.99 0.10 -23.40
C LEU A 74 13.24 -0.94 -22.55
N ASP A 75 13.17 -2.19 -22.99
CA ASP A 75 12.53 -3.28 -22.25
C ASP A 75 13.21 -3.49 -20.89
N THR A 76 14.54 -3.45 -20.85
CA THR A 76 15.30 -3.59 -19.59
C THR A 76 14.97 -2.47 -18.60
N VAL A 77 14.95 -1.22 -19.06
CA VAL A 77 14.63 -0.06 -18.21
C VAL A 77 13.18 -0.12 -17.73
N ASN A 78 12.24 -0.45 -18.62
CA ASN A 78 10.81 -0.54 -18.29
C ASN A 78 10.54 -1.68 -17.29
N GLN A 79 11.13 -2.86 -17.48
CA GLN A 79 11.00 -3.95 -16.51
C GLN A 79 11.60 -3.59 -15.14
N SER A 80 12.75 -2.92 -15.12
CA SER A 80 13.37 -2.43 -13.88
C SER A 80 12.48 -1.40 -13.18
N TRP A 81 11.83 -0.52 -13.93
CA TRP A 81 10.89 0.45 -13.39
C TRP A 81 9.64 -0.21 -12.81
N ASP A 82 8.97 -1.08 -13.57
CA ASP A 82 7.75 -1.77 -13.12
C ASP A 82 8.02 -2.58 -11.84
N SER A 83 9.18 -3.25 -11.76
CA SER A 83 9.63 -3.95 -10.55
C SER A 83 9.83 -3.01 -9.36
N LEU A 84 10.43 -1.82 -9.59
CA LEU A 84 10.61 -0.82 -8.53
C LEU A 84 9.26 -0.34 -8.01
N VAL A 85 8.36 0.05 -8.91
CA VAL A 85 7.02 0.54 -8.59
C VAL A 85 6.27 -0.49 -7.74
N LEU A 86 6.31 -1.77 -8.13
CA LEU A 86 5.67 -2.86 -7.39
C LEU A 86 6.27 -3.00 -5.98
N LYS A 87 7.60 -3.10 -5.86
CA LYS A 87 8.28 -3.20 -4.54
C LYS A 87 7.96 -2.01 -3.63
N THR A 88 7.92 -0.80 -4.18
CA THR A 88 7.59 0.42 -3.44
C THR A 88 6.14 0.38 -2.94
N GLN A 89 5.19 -0.10 -3.75
CA GLN A 89 3.80 -0.27 -3.36
C GLN A 89 3.62 -1.35 -2.30
N ASP A 90 4.27 -2.50 -2.48
CA ASP A 90 4.22 -3.61 -1.51
C ASP A 90 4.78 -3.18 -0.15
N ARG A 91 5.92 -2.47 -0.14
CA ARG A 91 6.49 -1.96 1.13
C ARG A 91 5.56 -0.97 1.81
N GLN A 92 4.90 -0.08 1.06
CA GLN A 92 3.93 0.85 1.62
C GLN A 92 2.76 0.11 2.28
N ALA A 93 2.18 -0.88 1.58
CA ALA A 93 1.05 -1.65 2.10
C ALA A 93 1.44 -2.39 3.39
N LEU A 94 2.60 -3.04 3.41
CA LEU A 94 3.10 -3.74 4.60
C LEU A 94 3.33 -2.80 5.79
N LEU A 95 3.85 -1.59 5.56
CA LEU A 95 4.04 -0.59 6.62
C LEU A 95 2.70 -0.08 7.17
N GLU A 96 1.71 0.15 6.31
CA GLU A 96 0.37 0.58 6.72
C GLU A 96 -0.38 -0.50 7.51
N GLU A 97 -0.26 -1.75 7.08
CA GLU A 97 -0.81 -2.93 7.76
C GLU A 97 -0.15 -3.13 9.14
N ALA A 98 1.18 -3.14 9.21
CA ALA A 98 1.90 -3.29 10.46
C ALA A 98 1.57 -2.17 11.47
N LEU A 99 1.49 -0.91 11.00
CA LEU A 99 1.09 0.20 11.86
C LEU A 99 -0.34 0.03 12.36
N LEU A 100 -1.24 -0.47 11.50
CA LEU A 100 -2.63 -0.72 11.86
C LEU A 100 -2.73 -1.80 12.95
N GLU A 101 -2.00 -2.90 12.82
CA GLU A 101 -1.96 -4.00 13.78
C GLU A 101 -1.43 -3.53 15.14
N GLU A 102 -0.31 -2.81 15.16
CA GLU A 102 0.29 -2.32 16.40
C GLU A 102 -0.63 -1.34 17.14
N LEU A 103 -1.25 -0.40 16.41
CA LEU A 103 -2.20 0.56 17.01
C LEU A 103 -3.46 -0.14 17.55
N GLN A 104 -3.95 -1.18 16.87
CA GLN A 104 -5.06 -1.98 17.38
C GLN A 104 -4.67 -2.75 18.64
N GLY A 105 -3.49 -3.37 18.67
CA GLY A 105 -2.97 -4.05 19.86
C GLY A 105 -2.88 -3.10 21.06
N GLN A 106 -2.35 -1.89 20.85
CA GLN A 106 -2.32 -0.86 21.88
C GLN A 106 -3.72 -0.44 22.33
N LEU A 107 -4.66 -0.26 21.40
CA LEU A 107 -6.04 0.11 21.75
C LEU A 107 -6.72 -1.01 22.56
N CYS A 108 -6.56 -2.27 22.19
CA CYS A 108 -7.09 -3.41 22.93
C CYS A 108 -6.58 -3.41 24.39
N GLN A 109 -5.27 -3.25 24.59
CA GLN A 109 -4.67 -3.17 25.93
C GLN A 109 -5.22 -1.99 26.74
N GLN A 110 -5.33 -0.81 26.15
CA GLN A 110 -5.91 0.37 26.82
C GLN A 110 -7.41 0.22 27.11
N GLY A 111 -8.12 -0.58 26.32
CA GLY A 111 -9.54 -0.86 26.50
C GLY A 111 -9.82 -1.55 27.83
N GLU A 112 -8.98 -2.49 28.24
CA GLU A 112 -9.11 -3.16 29.53
C GLU A 112 -8.94 -2.18 30.70
N HIS A 113 -7.92 -1.32 30.62
CA HIS A 113 -7.69 -0.26 31.61
C HIS A 113 -8.85 0.74 31.68
N PHE A 114 -9.37 1.14 30.52
CA PHE A 114 -10.52 2.03 30.41
C PHE A 114 -11.76 1.42 31.08
N GLN A 115 -12.08 0.15 30.78
CA GLN A 115 -13.23 -0.54 31.40
C GLN A 115 -13.07 -0.64 32.92
N ALA A 116 -11.89 -1.06 33.40
CA ALA A 116 -11.61 -1.16 34.82
C ALA A 116 -11.76 0.20 35.54
N LEU A 117 -11.37 1.31 34.88
CA LEU A 117 -11.53 2.65 35.44
C LEU A 117 -13.01 3.05 35.54
N LEU A 118 -13.82 2.74 34.52
CA LEU A 118 -15.27 2.98 34.56
C LEU A 118 -15.95 2.20 35.68
N GLU A 119 -15.60 0.92 35.86
CA GLU A 119 -16.15 0.07 36.92
C GLU A 119 -15.81 0.60 38.32
N ARG A 120 -14.59 1.09 38.52
CA ARG A 120 -14.15 1.70 39.78
C ARG A 120 -14.78 3.07 40.04
N GLY A 121 -15.01 3.86 39.00
CA GLY A 121 -15.61 5.19 39.11
C GLY A 121 -17.11 5.17 39.40
N ARG A 122 -17.85 4.21 38.83
CA ARG A 122 -19.31 4.09 38.97
C ARG A 122 -19.81 4.06 40.43
N PRO A 123 -19.27 3.26 41.37
CA PRO A 123 -19.76 3.25 42.75
C PRO A 123 -19.47 4.57 43.49
N LEU A 124 -18.44 5.32 43.11
CA LEU A 124 -18.10 6.60 43.76
C LEU A 124 -19.17 7.67 43.54
N LEU A 125 -19.91 7.59 42.43
CA LEU A 125 -21.05 8.47 42.15
C LEU A 125 -22.20 8.29 43.15
N MET A 126 -22.29 7.14 43.81
CA MET A 126 -23.33 6.82 44.79
C MET A 126 -22.90 7.14 46.23
N THR A 127 -21.66 7.60 46.44
CA THR A 127 -21.15 7.93 47.77
C THR A 127 -21.62 9.32 48.22
N ARG A 128 -21.91 9.47 49.52
CA ARG A 128 -22.22 10.79 50.08
C ARG A 128 -21.01 11.72 49.92
N PRO A 129 -21.21 13.02 49.63
CA PRO A 129 -20.11 13.98 49.55
C PRO A 129 -19.34 13.95 50.87
N ARG A 130 -18.04 13.63 50.82
CA ARG A 130 -17.15 13.77 51.97
C ARG A 130 -16.72 15.24 52.06
N GLU A 131 -16.55 15.75 53.27
CA GLU A 131 -16.04 17.12 53.51
C GLU A 131 -14.62 17.33 52.91
N ASP A 132 -13.91 16.23 52.60
CA ASP A 132 -12.53 16.19 52.09
C ASP A 132 -12.35 16.25 50.55
N GLY A 133 -13.33 16.79 49.81
CA GLY A 133 -13.02 17.47 48.55
C GLY A 133 -13.16 16.72 47.21
N VAL A 134 -13.58 15.45 47.16
CA VAL A 134 -13.96 14.82 45.87
C VAL A 134 -15.48 14.88 45.69
N CYS A 135 -15.94 15.78 44.81
CA CYS A 135 -17.35 15.95 44.49
C CYS A 135 -17.83 14.89 43.48
N PRO A 136 -18.94 14.16 43.73
CA PRO A 136 -19.52 13.20 42.78
C PRO A 136 -19.76 13.79 41.37
N THR A 137 -20.11 15.08 41.29
CA THR A 137 -20.29 15.79 40.02
C THR A 137 -18.99 15.87 39.21
N GLN A 138 -17.84 16.04 39.87
CA GLN A 138 -16.54 16.07 39.20
C GLN A 138 -16.19 14.71 38.62
N ILE A 139 -16.35 13.64 39.41
CA ILE A 139 -16.13 12.26 38.95
C ILE A 139 -17.03 11.96 37.75
N GLN A 140 -18.29 12.40 37.77
CA GLN A 140 -19.21 12.21 36.66
C GLN A 140 -18.71 12.90 35.38
N GLN A 141 -18.23 14.14 35.49
CA GLN A 141 -17.66 14.87 34.35
C GLN A 141 -16.42 14.19 33.79
N ASP A 142 -15.51 13.73 34.66
CA ASP A 142 -14.28 13.06 34.25
C ASP A 142 -14.57 11.74 33.53
N LEU A 143 -15.53 10.94 34.03
CA LEU A 143 -15.96 9.69 33.40
C LEU A 143 -16.65 9.94 32.04
N LEU A 144 -17.41 11.02 31.89
CA LEU A 144 -18.02 11.41 30.61
C LEU A 144 -16.96 11.84 29.60
N LEU A 145 -16.00 12.66 30.02
CA LEU A 145 -14.89 13.08 29.17
C LEU A 145 -14.10 11.87 28.68
N LEU A 146 -13.76 10.94 29.57
CA LEU A 146 -13.04 9.71 29.25
C LEU A 146 -13.84 8.85 28.25
N GLN A 147 -15.15 8.67 28.46
CA GLN A 147 -16.01 7.95 27.52
C GLN A 147 -16.06 8.61 26.14
N ASN A 148 -16.13 9.95 26.08
CA ASN A 148 -16.13 10.69 24.82
C ASN A 148 -14.79 10.53 24.08
N MET A 149 -13.68 10.64 24.80
CA MET A 149 -12.34 10.42 24.24
C MET A 149 -12.17 8.98 23.73
N TRP A 150 -12.58 7.99 24.52
CA TRP A 150 -12.53 6.57 24.15
C TRP A 150 -13.36 6.28 22.90
N THR A 151 -14.57 6.83 22.83
CA THR A 151 -15.46 6.69 21.66
C THR A 151 -14.82 7.34 20.44
N SER A 152 -14.22 8.53 20.58
CA SER A 152 -13.55 9.22 19.48
C SER A 152 -12.37 8.42 18.92
N ILE A 153 -11.47 7.92 19.77
CA ILE A 153 -10.30 7.15 19.32
C ILE A 153 -10.70 5.79 18.73
N SER A 154 -11.68 5.11 19.32
CA SER A 154 -12.21 3.84 18.80
C SER A 154 -12.84 4.02 17.42
N ASN A 155 -13.61 5.09 17.21
CA ASN A 155 -14.20 5.41 15.92
C ASN A 155 -13.13 5.74 14.87
N LYS A 156 -12.11 6.53 15.23
CA LYS A 156 -10.99 6.83 14.33
C LYS A 156 -10.25 5.56 13.93
N MET A 157 -10.02 4.65 14.89
CA MET A 157 -9.37 3.37 14.63
C MET A 157 -10.19 2.49 13.68
N GLY A 158 -11.49 2.36 13.96
CA GLY A 158 -12.42 1.62 13.10
C GLY A 158 -12.49 2.17 11.68
N ASN A 159 -12.53 3.50 11.52
CA ASN A 159 -12.53 4.14 10.21
C ASN A 159 -11.23 3.91 9.43
N ARG A 160 -10.07 3.98 10.08
CA ARG A 160 -8.78 3.71 9.43
C ARG A 160 -8.69 2.26 8.96
N ARG A 161 -9.12 1.32 9.81
CA ARG A 161 -9.19 -0.11 9.46
C ARG A 161 -10.08 -0.36 8.24
N ALA A 162 -11.32 0.16 8.27
CA ALA A 162 -12.27 -0.06 7.18
C ALA A 162 -11.74 0.46 5.83
N LYS A 163 -11.08 1.62 5.81
CA LYS A 163 -10.47 2.17 4.59
C LYS A 163 -9.34 1.30 4.04
N LEU A 164 -8.50 0.75 4.93
CA LEU A 164 -7.43 -0.16 4.52
C LEU A 164 -7.99 -1.48 3.99
N GLU A 165 -8.98 -2.06 4.67
CA GLU A 165 -9.68 -3.27 4.21
C GLU A 165 -10.35 -3.08 2.83
N GLU A 166 -10.99 -1.94 2.60
CA GLU A 166 -11.58 -1.59 1.31
C GLU A 166 -10.52 -1.48 0.19
N ALA A 167 -9.39 -0.80 0.47
CA ALA A 167 -8.30 -0.67 -0.48
C ALA A 167 -7.71 -2.04 -0.86
N VAL A 168 -7.48 -2.92 0.13
CA VAL A 168 -7.00 -4.29 -0.09
C VAL A 168 -8.00 -5.10 -0.89
N ALA A 169 -9.30 -4.98 -0.62
CA ALA A 169 -10.34 -5.68 -1.36
C ALA A 169 -10.39 -5.26 -2.83
N LEU A 170 -10.28 -3.95 -3.11
CA LEU A 170 -10.22 -3.42 -4.48
C LEU A 170 -9.00 -3.93 -5.22
N ALA A 171 -7.81 -3.87 -4.61
CA ALA A 171 -6.58 -4.36 -5.20
C ALA A 171 -6.65 -5.87 -5.51
N THR A 172 -7.13 -6.67 -4.56
CA THR A 172 -7.30 -8.12 -4.73
C THR A 172 -8.32 -8.45 -5.84
N GLY A 173 -9.42 -7.70 -5.90
CA GLY A 173 -10.44 -7.86 -6.95
C GLY A 173 -9.92 -7.52 -8.35
N PHE A 174 -9.12 -6.45 -8.47
CA PHE A 174 -8.46 -6.10 -9.72
C PHE A 174 -7.46 -7.18 -10.13
N GLN A 175 -6.58 -7.61 -9.22
CA GLN A 175 -5.58 -8.64 -9.51
C GLN A 175 -6.23 -9.97 -9.93
N SER A 176 -7.32 -10.36 -9.29
CA SER A 176 -8.09 -11.55 -9.66
C SER A 176 -8.64 -11.44 -11.09
N SER A 177 -9.20 -10.27 -11.44
CA SER A 177 -9.71 -10.01 -12.80
C SER A 177 -8.60 -10.03 -13.83
N LEU A 178 -7.45 -9.41 -13.52
CA LEU A 178 -6.28 -9.41 -14.38
C LEU A 178 -5.77 -10.83 -14.63
N GLN A 179 -5.67 -11.66 -13.58
CA GLN A 179 -5.23 -13.05 -13.71
C GLN A 179 -6.16 -13.87 -14.60
N VAL A 180 -7.48 -13.65 -14.53
CA VAL A 180 -8.45 -14.28 -15.42
C VAL A 180 -8.20 -13.87 -16.88
N CYS A 181 -8.01 -12.58 -17.15
CA CYS A 181 -7.70 -12.08 -18.49
C CYS A 181 -6.40 -12.67 -19.04
N VAL A 182 -5.34 -12.70 -18.23
CA VAL A 182 -4.03 -13.27 -18.61
C VAL A 182 -4.18 -14.76 -18.93
N ASN A 183 -4.85 -15.53 -18.08
CA ASN A 183 -5.08 -16.95 -18.31
C ASN A 183 -5.85 -17.19 -19.62
N TRP A 184 -6.86 -16.36 -19.91
CA TRP A 184 -7.61 -16.45 -21.16
C TRP A 184 -6.73 -16.12 -22.38
N LEU A 185 -5.92 -15.06 -22.32
CA LEU A 185 -5.02 -14.69 -23.41
C LEU A 185 -4.02 -15.81 -23.73
N ILE A 186 -3.43 -16.41 -22.70
CA ILE A 186 -2.51 -17.56 -22.85
C ILE A 186 -3.22 -18.73 -23.55
N GLN A 187 -4.47 -19.03 -23.15
CA GLN A 187 -5.25 -20.11 -23.77
C GLN A 187 -5.64 -19.80 -25.22
N ALA A 188 -6.02 -18.56 -25.52
CA ALA A 188 -6.38 -18.12 -26.85
C ALA A 188 -5.18 -18.21 -27.80
N GLU A 189 -4.00 -17.75 -27.36
CA GLU A 189 -2.75 -17.84 -28.14
C GLU A 189 -2.36 -19.30 -28.42
N GLN A 190 -2.43 -20.17 -27.41
CA GLN A 190 -2.19 -21.61 -27.60
C GLN A 190 -3.15 -22.24 -28.62
N SER A 191 -4.44 -21.87 -28.55
CA SER A 191 -5.45 -22.38 -29.48
C SER A 191 -5.19 -21.93 -30.92
N LEU A 192 -4.80 -20.68 -31.12
CA LEU A 192 -4.43 -20.15 -32.43
C LEU A 192 -3.19 -20.83 -33.00
N ASN A 193 -2.17 -21.08 -32.17
CA ASN A 193 -0.95 -21.77 -32.59
C ASN A 193 -1.18 -23.24 -32.98
N MET A 194 -2.22 -23.87 -32.44
CA MET A 194 -2.59 -25.25 -32.75
C MET A 194 -3.65 -25.37 -33.86
N ALA A 195 -4.19 -24.25 -34.35
CA ALA A 195 -5.23 -24.26 -35.37
C ALA A 195 -4.64 -24.68 -36.74
N PRO A 196 -5.29 -25.60 -37.49
CA PRO A 196 -4.84 -25.95 -38.82
C PRO A 196 -4.94 -24.74 -39.77
N PRO A 197 -4.07 -24.65 -40.80
CA PRO A 197 -4.14 -23.58 -41.78
C PRO A 197 -5.51 -23.58 -42.49
N PRO A 198 -6.05 -22.40 -42.87
CA PRO A 198 -7.34 -22.33 -43.54
C PRO A 198 -7.31 -23.14 -44.83
N SER A 199 -8.17 -24.16 -44.92
CA SER A 199 -8.34 -24.93 -46.14
C SER A 199 -9.19 -24.16 -47.15
N LEU A 200 -8.63 -23.88 -48.34
CA LEU A 200 -9.37 -23.34 -49.49
C LEU A 200 -10.26 -24.45 -50.06
N ILE A 201 -11.55 -24.41 -49.74
CA ILE A 201 -12.56 -25.14 -50.51
C ILE A 201 -12.83 -24.30 -51.76
N LEU A 202 -12.20 -24.66 -52.87
CA LEU A 202 -12.62 -24.21 -54.20
C LEU A 202 -13.79 -25.11 -54.60
N ASP A 203 -15.02 -24.70 -54.28
CA ASP A 203 -16.21 -25.30 -54.88
C ASP A 203 -16.29 -24.85 -56.34
N THR A 204 -15.97 -25.78 -57.26
CA THR A 204 -16.16 -25.66 -58.72
C THR A 204 -17.56 -26.05 -59.14
#